data_AF-A0A510J9B2-F1
#
_entry.id   AF-A0A510J9B2-F1
#
_cell.length_a   1.000
_cell.length_b   1.000
_cell.length_c   1.000
_cell.angle_alpha   90.00
_cell.angle_beta   90.00
_cell.angle_gamma   90.00
#
_symmetry.space_group_name_H-M   'P 1'
#
loop_
_entity.id
_entity.type
_entity.pdbx_description
1 polymer ?
#
loop_
_entity_poly.entity_id
_entity_poly.type
_entity_poly.pdbx_seq_one_letter_code
_entity_poly.pdbx_strand_id
1 'polypeptide(L)'
;MGKSIATPILKDGGSLRNIGIIVGATLATLYASEFKIKKIKGKRQLIGAVIGGFLMGFGARLAAGCNIAALFSALSALSLTGWFFAASLLIGAIIGSKILVGYIMNE
;
A
#
# COMPACT_ATOMS: atom_id res chain seq x y z
N MET A 1 6.46 -15.70 -16.29
CA MET A 1 5.28 -14.99 -15.76
C MET A 1 4.04 -15.87 -15.93
N GLY A 2 3.91 -16.94 -15.12
CA GLY A 2 2.83 -17.93 -15.32
C GLY A 2 2.75 -19.10 -14.31
N LYS A 3 3.41 -19.01 -13.14
CA LYS A 3 3.41 -20.10 -12.15
C LYS A 3 2.40 -19.92 -11.01
N SER A 4 1.86 -18.73 -10.77
CA SER A 4 0.97 -18.47 -9.63
C SER A 4 -0.48 -18.95 -9.81
N ILE A 5 -0.89 -19.33 -11.02
CA ILE A 5 -2.23 -19.89 -11.30
C ILE A 5 -2.31 -21.40 -11.09
N ALA A 6 -1.17 -22.10 -11.01
CA ALA A 6 -1.10 -23.56 -10.83
C ALA A 6 -0.60 -23.98 -9.44
N THR A 7 -0.08 -23.04 -8.64
CA THR A 7 0.34 -23.31 -7.26
C THR A 7 -0.79 -23.02 -6.29
N PRO A 8 -1.07 -23.91 -5.32
CA PRO A 8 -2.04 -23.61 -4.27
C PRO A 8 -1.64 -22.32 -3.55
N ILE A 9 -2.64 -21.51 -3.17
CA ILE A 9 -2.50 -20.22 -2.48
C ILE A 9 -1.56 -20.24 -1.26
N LEU A 10 -1.39 -21.39 -0.61
CA LEU A 10 -0.47 -21.58 0.52
C LEU A 10 1.00 -21.74 0.12
N LYS A 11 1.29 -22.04 -1.16
CA LYS A 11 2.64 -22.34 -1.67
C LYS A 11 3.25 -21.18 -2.47
N ASP A 12 2.45 -20.17 -2.80
CA ASP A 12 2.93 -18.91 -3.37
C ASP A 12 3.36 -17.96 -2.23
N GLY A 13 4.64 -17.60 -2.21
CA GLY A 13 5.21 -16.79 -1.12
C GLY A 13 4.59 -15.41 -0.99
N GLY A 14 4.10 -14.82 -2.09
CA GLY A 14 3.40 -13.53 -2.05
C GLY A 14 2.05 -13.64 -1.36
N SER A 15 1.30 -14.68 -1.69
CA SER A 15 -0.01 -14.97 -1.07
C SER A 15 0.11 -15.23 0.42
N LEU A 16 1.10 -16.03 0.85
CA LEU A 16 1.34 -16.29 2.27
C LEU A 16 1.69 -15.01 3.04
N ARG A 17 2.49 -14.11 2.44
CA ARG A 17 2.84 -12.82 3.05
C ARG A 17 1.62 -11.91 3.20
N ASN A 18 0.74 -11.86 2.21
CA ASN A 18 -0.49 -11.07 2.26
C ASN A 18 -1.44 -11.59 3.36
N ILE A 19 -1.62 -12.92 3.45
CA ILE A 19 -2.44 -13.53 4.52
C ILE A 19 -1.84 -13.20 5.89
N GLY A 20 -0.51 -13.33 6.03
CA GLY A 20 0.19 -12.98 7.27
C GLY A 20 0.00 -11.52 7.69
N ILE A 21 0.05 -10.58 6.75
CA ILE A 21 -0.20 -9.14 7.02
C ILE A 21 -1.64 -8.93 7.49
N ILE A 22 -2.63 -9.55 6.84
CA ILE A 22 -4.05 -9.40 7.21
C ILE A 22 -4.27 -9.94 8.62
N VAL A 23 -3.88 -11.19 8.87
CA VAL A 23 -4.07 -11.85 10.17
C VAL A 23 -3.29 -11.13 11.27
N GLY A 24 -2.04 -10.75 11.01
CA GLY A 24 -1.20 -10.04 11.96
C GLY A 24 -1.76 -8.66 12.34
N ALA A 25 -2.24 -7.88 11.36
CA ALA A 25 -2.86 -6.59 11.62
C ALA A 25 -4.16 -6.73 12.41
N THR A 26 -4.98 -7.74 12.11
CA THR A 26 -6.21 -8.03 12.87
C THR A 26 -5.88 -8.41 14.31
N LEU A 27 -4.95 -9.33 14.55
CA LEU A 27 -4.57 -9.72 15.91
C LEU A 27 -3.98 -8.55 16.72
N ALA A 28 -3.11 -7.75 16.11
CA ALA A 28 -2.50 -6.59 16.75
C ALA A 28 -3.55 -5.53 17.15
N THR A 29 -4.53 -5.27 16.29
CA THR A 29 -5.60 -4.31 16.58
C THR A 29 -6.59 -4.82 17.64
N LEU A 30 -6.86 -6.13 17.69
CA LEU A 30 -7.62 -6.75 18.77
C LEU A 30 -6.88 -6.67 20.11
N TYR A 31 -5.57 -6.94 20.11
CA TYR A 31 -4.73 -6.84 21.31
C TYR A 31 -4.65 -5.40 21.85
N ALA A 32 -4.59 -4.42 20.95
CA ALA A 32 -4.65 -3.01 21.31
C ALA A 32 -6.06 -2.53 21.74
N SER A 33 -7.09 -3.40 21.68
CA SER A 33 -8.50 -3.08 21.95
C SER A 33 -9.07 -1.91 21.11
N GLU A 34 -8.41 -1.57 20.00
CA GLU A 34 -8.75 -0.45 19.11
C GLU A 34 -9.45 -0.91 17.83
N PHE A 35 -10.00 -2.13 17.82
CA PHE A 35 -10.73 -2.64 16.68
C PHE A 35 -12.05 -1.88 16.49
N LYS A 36 -12.08 -0.98 15.50
CA LYS A 36 -13.26 -0.17 15.15
C LYS A 36 -13.59 -0.32 13.67
N ILE A 37 -14.82 -0.75 13.39
CA ILE A 37 -15.36 -0.80 12.02
C ILE A 37 -15.78 0.62 11.63
N LYS A 38 -14.91 1.34 10.92
CA LYS A 38 -15.24 2.66 10.35
C LYS A 38 -16.01 2.49 9.03
N LYS A 39 -17.23 3.04 8.98
CA LYS A 39 -17.95 3.23 7.71
C LYS A 39 -17.37 4.42 6.95
N ILE A 40 -17.31 4.30 5.63
CA ILE A 40 -16.90 5.40 4.72
C ILE A 40 -17.99 6.46 4.77
N LYS A 41 -17.64 7.68 5.20
CA LYS A 41 -18.62 8.73 5.52
C LYS A 41 -19.09 9.53 4.30
N GLY A 42 -18.35 9.54 3.19
CA GLY A 42 -18.66 10.39 2.03
C GLY A 42 -18.36 9.73 0.68
N LYS A 43 -19.18 10.07 -0.33
CA LYS A 43 -19.00 9.60 -1.73
C LYS A 43 -17.65 10.05 -2.30
N ARG A 44 -17.18 11.25 -1.92
CA ARG A 44 -15.86 11.77 -2.31
C ARG A 44 -14.71 10.91 -1.78
N GLN A 45 -14.82 10.42 -0.54
CA GLN A 45 -13.83 9.51 0.04
C GLN A 45 -13.78 8.17 -0.67
N LEU A 46 -14.93 7.63 -1.08
CA LEU A 46 -14.98 6.40 -1.87
C LEU A 46 -14.30 6.58 -3.24
N ILE A 47 -14.63 7.65 -3.96
CA ILE A 47 -14.02 7.95 -5.27
C ILE A 47 -12.51 8.16 -5.13
N GLY A 48 -12.08 8.91 -4.12
CA GLY A 48 -10.67 9.13 -3.82
C GLY A 48 -9.92 7.83 -3.49
N ALA A 49 -10.54 6.92 -2.74
CA ALA A 49 -9.96 5.61 -2.44
C ALA A 49 -9.82 4.72 -3.68
N VAL A 50 -10.81 4.72 -4.57
CA VAL A 50 -10.78 3.94 -5.82
C VAL A 50 -9.71 4.48 -6.77
N ILE A 51 -9.69 5.80 -7.01
CA ILE A 51 -8.70 6.44 -7.88
C ILE A 51 -7.29 6.28 -7.29
N GLY A 52 -7.13 6.51 -5.99
CA GLY A 52 -5.87 6.34 -5.29
C GLY A 52 -5.35 4.90 -5.34
N GLY A 53 -6.24 3.91 -5.13
CA GLY A 53 -5.89 2.50 -5.24
C GLY A 53 -5.44 2.11 -6.64
N PHE A 54 -6.11 2.63 -7.68
CA PHE A 54 -5.72 2.40 -9.07
C PHE A 54 -4.34 2.99 -9.38
N LEU A 55 -4.10 4.25 -9.01
CA LEU A 55 -2.80 4.92 -9.14
C LEU A 55 -1.69 4.17 -8.40
N MET A 56 -1.96 3.70 -7.19
CA MET A 56 -1.01 2.92 -6.39
C MET A 56 -0.64 1.60 -7.08
N GLY A 57 -1.63 0.87 -7.61
CA GLY A 57 -1.41 -0.38 -8.35
C GLY A 57 -0.62 -0.17 -9.64
N PHE A 58 -0.97 0.85 -10.42
CA PHE A 58 -0.28 1.21 -11.66
C PHE A 58 1.17 1.62 -11.38
N GLY A 59 1.40 2.47 -10.38
CA GLY A 59 2.73 2.89 -9.96
C GLY A 59 3.59 1.72 -9.47
N ALA A 60 3.01 0.79 -8.70
CA ALA A 60 3.73 -0.39 -8.22
C ALA A 60 4.21 -1.32 -9.35
N ARG A 61 3.47 -1.37 -10.47
CA ARG A 61 3.90 -2.11 -11.66
C ARG A 61 5.04 -1.39 -12.39
N LEU A 62 4.96 -0.08 -12.56
CA LEU A 62 6.02 0.72 -13.20
C LEU A 62 7.32 0.70 -12.40
N ALA A 63 7.24 0.80 -11.06
CA ALA A 63 8.39 0.75 -10.17
C ALA A 63 8.90 -0.67 -9.90
N ALA A 64 8.25 -1.70 -10.46
CA ALA A 64 8.54 -3.12 -10.22
C ALA A 64 8.63 -3.49 -8.72
N GLY A 65 7.85 -2.83 -7.86
CA GLY A 65 7.94 -3.01 -6.43
C GLY A 65 6.90 -2.22 -5.63
N CYS A 66 6.99 -2.34 -4.31
CA CYS A 66 6.18 -1.60 -3.34
C CYS A 66 7.09 -0.90 -2.34
N ASN A 67 6.55 -0.13 -1.40
CA ASN A 67 7.36 0.57 -0.39
C ASN A 67 8.28 -0.38 0.41
N ILE A 68 7.88 -1.63 0.65
CA ILE A 68 8.71 -2.60 1.38
C ILE A 68 9.89 -3.08 0.52
N ALA A 69 9.66 -3.31 -0.77
CA ALA A 69 10.66 -3.86 -1.68
C ALA A 69 11.51 -2.78 -2.36
N ALA A 70 10.87 -1.80 -3.00
CA ALA A 70 11.51 -0.75 -3.79
C ALA A 70 12.13 0.37 -2.94
N LEU A 71 11.60 0.63 -1.74
CA LEU A 71 12.20 1.61 -0.81
C LEU A 71 13.07 0.88 0.22
N PHE A 72 12.47 0.08 1.10
CA PHE A 72 13.19 -0.50 2.25
C PHE A 72 14.35 -1.40 1.82
N SER A 73 14.11 -2.36 0.91
CA SER A 73 15.16 -3.31 0.50
C SER A 73 16.24 -2.64 -0.37
N ALA A 74 15.87 -1.69 -1.25
CA ALA A 74 16.81 -0.98 -2.10
C ALA A 74 17.67 0.05 -1.33
N LEU A 75 17.11 0.71 -0.31
CA LEU A 75 17.89 1.58 0.58
C LEU A 75 18.85 0.77 1.45
N SER A 76 18.44 -0.38 1.99
CA SER A 76 19.33 -1.26 2.74
C SER A 76 20.49 -1.79 1.88
N ALA A 77 20.26 -1.98 0.58
CA ALA A 77 21.31 -2.33 -0.39
C ALA A 77 22.10 -1.11 -0.92
N LEU A 78 21.91 0.08 -0.33
CA LEU A 78 22.54 1.35 -0.70
C LEU A 78 22.46 1.67 -2.21
N SER A 79 21.36 1.29 -2.85
CA SER A 79 21.17 1.46 -4.30
C SER A 79 20.61 2.84 -4.64
N LEU A 80 21.14 3.46 -5.71
CA LEU A 80 20.66 4.76 -6.22
C LEU A 80 19.17 4.73 -6.56
N THR A 81 18.67 3.64 -7.14
CA THR A 81 17.25 3.49 -7.50
C THR A 81 16.33 3.62 -6.30
N GLY A 82 16.76 3.15 -5.13
CA GLY A 82 16.01 3.29 -3.88
C GLY A 82 15.91 4.75 -3.44
N TRP A 83 17.00 5.51 -3.58
CA TRP A 83 17.01 6.95 -3.28
C TRP A 83 16.10 7.76 -4.20
N PHE A 84 16.12 7.48 -5.51
CA PHE A 84 15.19 8.11 -6.46
C PHE A 84 13.74 7.75 -6.15
N PHE A 85 13.47 6.47 -5.85
CA PHE A 85 12.14 6.02 -5.46
C PHE A 85 11.67 6.73 -4.18
N ALA A 86 12.55 6.89 -3.18
CA ALA A 86 12.24 7.61 -1.95
C ALA A 86 11.91 9.08 -2.20
N ALA A 87 12.70 9.79 -3.02
CA ALA A 87 12.44 11.19 -3.36
C ALA A 87 11.08 11.36 -4.07
N SER A 88 10.81 10.54 -5.09
CA SER A 88 9.53 10.59 -5.81
C SER A 88 8.34 10.22 -4.92
N LEU A 89 8.51 9.23 -4.04
CA LEU A 89 7.47 8.82 -3.10
C LEU A 89 7.15 9.93 -2.09
N LEU A 90 8.16 10.62 -1.56
CA LEU A 90 7.96 11.73 -0.62
C LEU A 90 7.21 12.88 -1.27
N ILE A 91 7.60 13.28 -2.49
CA ILE A 91 6.92 14.35 -3.24
C ILE A 91 5.46 13.96 -3.50
N GLY A 92 5.23 12.73 -3.97
CA GLY A 92 3.88 12.21 -4.22
C GLY A 92 3.03 12.17 -2.95
N ALA A 93 3.60 11.76 -1.81
CA ALA A 93 2.90 11.69 -0.53
C ALA A 93 2.51 13.09 -0.01
N ILE A 94 3.36 14.10 -0.17
CA ILE A 94 3.04 15.48 0.23
C ILE A 94 1.87 16.03 -0.59
N ILE A 95 1.91 15.86 -1.92
CA ILE A 95 0.86 16.32 -2.83
C ILE A 95 -0.44 15.56 -2.54
N GLY A 96 -0.37 14.24 -2.44
CA GLY A 96 -1.53 13.38 -2.14
C GLY A 96 -2.17 13.70 -0.79
N SER A 97 -1.37 13.96 0.25
CA SER A 97 -1.86 14.34 1.57
C SER A 97 -2.58 15.69 1.55
N LYS A 98 -2.03 16.69 0.84
CA LYS A 98 -2.70 17.99 0.65
C LYS A 98 -4.05 17.84 -0.07
N ILE A 99 -4.13 16.98 -1.09
CA ILE A 99 -5.38 16.72 -1.82
C ILE A 99 -6.39 16.00 -0.91
N LEU A 100 -5.94 14.97 -0.18
CA LEU A 100 -6.79 14.20 0.71
C LEU A 100 -7.40 15.07 1.83
N VAL A 101 -6.57 15.85 2.51
CA VAL A 101 -7.03 16.75 3.57
C VAL A 101 -7.90 17.86 3.00
N GLY A 102 -7.44 18.50 1.91
CA GLY A 102 -8.07 19.69 1.37
C GLY A 102 -9.41 19.45 0.68
N TYR A 103 -9.55 18.36 -0.07
CA TYR A 103 -10.73 18.10 -0.93
C TYR A 103 -11.61 16.96 -0.47
N ILE A 104 -11.06 15.97 0.23
CA ILE A 104 -11.78 14.72 0.56
C ILE A 104 -12.27 14.71 2.01
N MET A 105 -11.49 15.25 2.94
CA MET A 105 -11.87 15.33 4.36
C MET A 105 -12.55 16.63 4.77
N ASN A 106 -12.44 17.70 3.97
CA ASN A 106 -13.23 18.93 4.14
C ASN A 106 -14.64 18.75 3.56
N GLU A 107 -15.43 17.89 4.19
CA GLU A 107 -16.88 17.76 3.96
C GLU A 107 -17.61 17.65 5.30
#